data_AF-A0A7V9AG92-F1
#
_entry.id   AF-A0A7V9AG92-F1
#
_cell.length_a   1.000
_cell.length_b   1.000
_cell.length_c   1.000
_cell.angle_alpha   90.00
_cell.angle_beta   90.00
_cell.angle_gamma   90.00
#
_symmetry.space_group_name_H-M   'P 1'
#
loop_
_entity.id
_entity.type
_entity.pdbx_description
1 polymer ?
#
loop_
_entity_poly.entity_id
_entity_poly.type
_entity_poly.pdbx_seq_one_letter_code
_entity_poly.pdbx_strand_id
1 'polypeptide(L)' 'SDNNFEYKLYGGFSGDKVYEPASNGIYPEFVLKNYELLATNPSPIFKSQFDSRAQAALGRLTIEKPE' A
#
# COMPACT_ATOMS: atom_id res chain seq x y z
N SER A 1 -15.05 0.78 -3.87
CA SER A 1 -13.95 1.53 -4.48
C SER A 1 -12.68 1.11 -3.79
N ASP A 2 -11.68 0.61 -4.51
CA ASP A 2 -10.48 -0.08 -3.99
C ASP A 2 -9.25 0.83 -3.82
N ASN A 3 -9.42 2.15 -3.97
CA ASN A 3 -8.37 3.17 -3.80
C ASN A 3 -7.07 2.86 -4.56
N ASN A 4 -7.16 2.20 -5.73
CA ASN A 4 -6.02 1.78 -6.53
C ASN A 4 -5.49 2.90 -7.44
N PHE A 5 -4.90 3.93 -6.85
CA PHE A 5 -4.35 5.08 -7.57
C PHE A 5 -2.86 5.23 -7.27
N GLU A 6 -2.08 5.60 -8.29
CA GLU A 6 -0.66 5.92 -8.16
C GLU A 6 -0.45 7.43 -8.24
N TYR A 7 0.25 7.97 -7.24
CA TYR A 7 0.58 9.38 -7.15
C TYR A 7 2.08 9.59 -7.01
N LYS A 8 2.57 10.68 -7.58
CA LYS A 8 3.87 11.24 -7.24
C LYS A 8 3.67 12.41 -6.28
N LEU A 9 4.31 12.35 -5.13
CA LEU A 9 4.24 13.38 -4.09
C LEU A 9 5.47 14.29 -4.17
N TYR A 10 5.24 15.59 -4.06
CA TYR A 10 6.27 16.60 -4.00
C TYR A 10 6.19 17.32 -2.66
N GLY A 11 7.33 17.42 -1.98
CA GLY A 11 7.42 17.98 -0.64
C GLY A 11 8.80 17.77 -0.04
N GLY A 12 8.90 17.93 1.27
CA GLY A 12 10.15 17.71 1.99
C GLY A 12 9.93 17.54 3.47
N PHE A 13 10.96 17.08 4.17
CA PHE A 13 10.95 16.98 5.62
C PHE A 13 11.15 18.36 6.24
N SER A 14 10.33 18.73 7.22
CA SER A 14 10.46 20.02 7.92
C SER A 14 11.66 20.04 8.88
N GLY A 15 12.11 18.87 9.33
CA GLY A 15 13.09 18.71 10.40
C GLY A 15 12.45 18.34 11.75
N ASP A 16 11.15 18.55 11.88
CA ASP A 16 10.38 18.16 13.07
C ASP A 16 10.00 16.67 13.04
N LYS A 17 9.41 16.21 14.15
CA LYS A 17 8.91 14.85 14.30
C LYS A 17 7.45 14.86 14.75
N VAL A 18 6.69 13.87 14.29
CA VAL A 18 5.27 13.69 14.62
C VAL A 18 5.01 12.31 15.20
N TYR A 19 4.07 12.25 16.13
CA TYR A 19 3.54 10.99 16.65
C TYR A 19 2.52 10.40 15.68
N GLU A 20 2.68 9.13 15.30
CA GLU A 20 1.77 8.40 14.44
C GLU A 20 1.04 7.32 15.28
N PRO A 21 -0.27 7.45 15.50
CA PRO A 21 -1.01 6.59 16.44
C PRO A 21 -1.14 5.12 16.02
N ALA A 22 -1.19 4.81 14.72
CA ALA A 22 -1.46 3.45 14.27
C ALA A 22 -0.30 2.49 14.56
N SER A 23 0.94 2.98 14.52
CA SER A 23 2.13 2.22 14.90
C SER A 23 2.64 2.55 16.31
N ASN A 24 2.08 3.57 16.96
CA ASN A 24 2.59 4.15 18.21
C ASN A 24 4.05 4.63 18.07
N GLY A 25 4.40 5.15 16.89
CA GLY A 25 5.75 5.57 16.52
C GLY A 25 5.93 7.09 16.45
N ILE A 26 7.19 7.53 16.42
CA ILE A 26 7.57 8.93 16.14
C ILE A 26 8.34 8.96 14.82
N TYR A 27 7.87 9.73 13.84
CA TYR A 27 8.45 9.80 12.49
C TYR A 27 8.83 11.22 12.10
N PRO A 28 9.78 11.40 11.16
CA PRO A 28 10.04 12.71 10.56
C PRO A 28 8.77 13.27 9.90
N GLU A 29 8.47 14.55 10.13
CA GLU A 29 7.34 15.21 9.51
C GLU A 29 7.63 15.48 8.03
N PHE A 30 6.82 14.90 7.13
CA PHE A 30 6.84 15.22 5.71
C PHE A 30 5.77 16.26 5.38
N VAL A 31 6.19 17.41 4.86
CA VAL A 31 5.29 18.49 4.44
C VAL A 31 4.99 18.34 2.95
N LEU A 32 3.77 17.91 2.65
CA LEU A 32 3.26 17.83 1.27
C LEU A 32 3.09 19.23 0.68
N LYS A 33 3.64 19.46 -0.52
CA LYS A 33 3.53 20.72 -1.26
C LYS A 33 2.74 20.58 -2.55
N ASN A 34 2.84 19.44 -3.21
CA ASN A 34 2.07 19.14 -4.40
C ASN A 34 1.92 17.62 -4.58
N TYR A 35 0.99 17.21 -5.42
CA TYR A 35 0.85 15.82 -5.87
C TYR A 35 0.48 15.79 -7.35
N GLU A 36 0.83 14.69 -8.00
CA GLU A 36 0.50 14.41 -9.40
C GLU A 36 -0.10 13.01 -9.48
N LEU A 37 -1.26 12.89 -10.10
CA LEU A 37 -1.90 11.61 -10.38
C LEU A 37 -1.24 10.98 -11.62
N LEU A 38 -0.60 9.83 -11.43
CA LEU A 38 0.07 9.10 -12.50
C LEU A 38 -0.83 8.04 -13.14
N ALA A 39 -1.59 7.31 -12.32
CA ALA A 39 -2.50 6.27 -12.80
C ALA A 39 -3.69 6.07 -11.86
N THR A 40 -4.87 5.77 -12.42
CA THR A 40 -6.07 5.40 -11.67
C THR A 40 -6.30 3.88 -11.60
N ASN A 41 -5.37 3.11 -12.16
CA ASN A 41 -5.35 1.65 -12.14
C ASN A 41 -3.92 1.12 -12.37
N PRO A 42 -2.97 1.36 -11.45
CA PRO A 42 -1.60 0.88 -11.58
C PRO A 42 -1.53 -0.65 -11.46
N SER A 43 -0.45 -1.23 -11.97
CA SER A 43 -0.14 -2.64 -11.74
C SER A 43 0.07 -2.92 -10.25
N PRO A 44 -0.30 -4.11 -9.76
CA PRO A 44 -0.02 -4.54 -8.39
C PRO A 44 1.42 -4.30 -7.92
N ILE A 45 1.57 -3.69 -6.74
CA ILE A 45 2.88 -3.44 -6.13
C ILE A 45 3.50 -4.69 -5.49
N PHE A 46 2.68 -5.70 -5.19
CA PHE A 46 3.16 -6.96 -4.62
C PHE A 46 3.39 -7.99 -5.72
N LYS A 47 4.66 -8.40 -5.90
CA LYS A 47 5.05 -9.43 -6.88
C LYS A 47 4.29 -10.76 -6.69
N SER A 48 3.92 -11.10 -5.45
CA SER A 48 3.19 -12.33 -5.13
C SER A 48 1.80 -12.43 -5.76
N GLN A 49 1.21 -11.30 -6.18
CA GLN A 49 -0.07 -11.32 -6.89
C GLN A 49 0.06 -11.90 -8.31
N PHE A 50 1.28 -11.98 -8.85
CA PHE A 50 1.59 -12.60 -10.15
C PHE A 50 2.27 -13.97 -10.02
N ASP A 51 2.57 -14.45 -8.80
CA ASP A 51 3.05 -15.81 -8.62
C ASP A 51 1.88 -16.78 -8.75
N SER A 52 1.78 -17.44 -9.91
CA SER A 52 0.81 -18.51 -10.16
C SER A 52 0.90 -19.63 -9.11
N ARG A 53 2.06 -19.80 -8.46
CA ARG A 53 2.24 -20.68 -7.29
C ARG A 53 1.56 -20.15 -6.02
N ALA A 54 1.56 -18.84 -5.79
CA ALA A 54 0.90 -18.21 -4.63
C ALA A 54 -0.63 -18.17 -4.80
N GLN A 55 -1.13 -17.90 -6.01
CA GLN A 55 -2.56 -18.05 -6.34
C GLN A 55 -3.03 -19.50 -6.18
N ALA A 56 -2.24 -20.49 -6.63
CA ALA A 56 -2.54 -21.90 -6.43
C ALA A 56 -2.49 -22.33 -4.95
N ALA A 57 -1.66 -21.68 -4.12
CA ALA A 57 -1.60 -21.92 -2.68
C ALA A 57 -2.81 -21.34 -1.94
N LEU A 58 -3.30 -20.16 -2.33
CA LEU A 58 -4.54 -19.57 -1.79
C LEU A 58 -5.78 -20.42 -2.12
N GLY A 59 -5.86 -20.97 -3.34
CA GLY A 59 -6.92 -21.92 -3.73
C GLY A 59 -6.88 -23.25 -2.98
N ARG A 60 -5.73 -23.66 -2.42
CA ARG A 60 -5.62 -24.88 -1.57
C ARG A 60 -5.99 -24.65 -0.11
N LEU A 61 -6.07 -23.40 0.35
CA LEU A 61 -6.47 -23.05 1.71
C LEU A 61 -7.98 -22.85 1.85
N THR A 62 -8.70 -22.79 0.72
CA THR A 62 -10.16 -22.90 0.66
C THR A 62 -10.55 -24.38 0.66
N ILE A 63 -10.27 -25.07 1.75
CA ILE A 63 -10.82 -26.41 2.01
C ILE A 63 -12.27 -26.18 2.45
N GLU A 64 -13.22 -26.67 1.67
CA GLU A 64 -14.65 -26.63 1.98
C GLU A 64 -14.90 -27.12 3.41
N LYS A 65 -15.68 -26.34 4.17
CA LYS A 65 -16.30 -26.81 5.40
C LYS A 65 -17.27 -27.93 5.02
N PRO A 66 -17.08 -29.18 5.49
CA PRO A 66 -18.09 -30.21 5.31
C PRO A 66 -19.31 -29.86 6.20
N GLU A 67 -20.49 -30.20 5.68
CA GLU A 67 -21.82 -29.93 6.28
C GLU A 67 -21.95 -30.33 7.75
#